data_AF-A0A958QBZ0-F1
#
_entry.id   AF-A0A958QBZ0-F1
#
_cell.length_a   1.000
_cell.length_b   1.000
_cell.length_c   1.000
_cell.angle_alpha   90.00
_cell.angle_beta   90.00
_cell.angle_gamma   90.00
#
_symmetry.space_group_name_H-M   'P 1'
#
loop_
_entity.id
_entity.type
_entity.pdbx_description
1 polymer ?
#
loop_
_entity_poly.entity_id
_entity_poly.type
_entity_poly.pdbx_seq_one_letter_code
_entity_poly.pdbx_strand_id
1 'polypeptide(L)'
;MNRDLSTSKGREGSLLKRRYAAERRFRFYGQFCTALALLALFTLLFTILKKGYSGFQATVITLEVEFAPESLGISDDWTTSDLVSADYYTVLTEALYRRFPSVIDRKDRKELKALVSMGAQFDLREALINDPTLLGRRVKLFVTAASNVDQVYKGNAPIDIDQSRR
;
A
#
# COMPACT_ATOMS: atom_id res chain seq x y z
N MET A 1 -14.50 -80.60 -34.73
CA MET A 1 -13.53 -79.48 -34.78
C MET A 1 -14.18 -78.23 -34.18
N ASN A 2 -14.33 -78.17 -32.86
CA ASN A 2 -14.93 -77.02 -32.15
C ASN A 2 -13.91 -76.50 -31.14
N ARG A 3 -13.03 -75.59 -31.57
CA ARG A 3 -12.11 -74.86 -30.69
C ARG A 3 -12.74 -73.53 -30.31
N ASP A 4 -13.08 -73.39 -29.04
CA ASP A 4 -12.94 -72.19 -28.22
C ASP A 4 -13.38 -70.82 -28.80
N LEU A 5 -14.68 -70.67 -29.08
CA LEU A 5 -15.29 -69.34 -29.23
C LEU A 5 -15.48 -68.63 -27.86
N SER A 6 -15.42 -69.37 -26.75
CA SER A 6 -15.55 -68.83 -25.38
C SER A 6 -14.32 -68.04 -24.93
N THR A 7 -13.11 -68.46 -25.32
CA THR A 7 -11.85 -67.83 -24.87
C THR A 7 -11.56 -66.49 -25.56
N SER A 8 -12.10 -66.27 -26.77
CA SER A 8 -11.98 -65.02 -27.52
C SER A 8 -12.76 -63.87 -26.86
N LYS A 9 -14.03 -64.11 -26.52
CA LYS A 9 -14.94 -63.10 -25.96
C LYS A 9 -14.47 -62.57 -24.59
N GLY A 10 -13.87 -63.43 -23.77
CA GLY A 10 -13.27 -63.04 -22.49
C GLY A 10 -11.98 -62.22 -22.63
N ARG A 11 -11.16 -62.51 -23.65
CA ARG A 11 -9.93 -61.75 -23.96
C ARG A 11 -10.25 -60.34 -24.47
N GLU A 12 -11.22 -60.18 -25.35
CA GLU A 12 -11.66 -58.87 -25.89
C GLU A 12 -12.15 -57.92 -24.77
N GLY A 13 -12.99 -58.42 -23.85
CA GLY A 13 -13.47 -57.65 -22.70
C GLY A 13 -12.34 -57.22 -21.75
N SER A 14 -11.29 -58.03 -21.57
CA SER A 14 -10.13 -57.71 -20.74
C SER A 14 -9.24 -56.61 -21.36
N LEU A 15 -9.09 -56.61 -22.69
CA LEU A 15 -8.32 -55.62 -23.44
C LEU A 15 -9.02 -54.26 -23.47
N LEU A 16 -10.36 -54.26 -23.62
CA LEU A 16 -11.19 -53.05 -23.54
C LEU A 16 -11.08 -52.40 -22.16
N LYS A 17 -11.21 -53.17 -21.06
CA LYS A 17 -11.03 -52.66 -19.68
C LYS A 17 -9.65 -52.03 -19.47
N ARG A 18 -8.60 -52.60 -20.07
CA ARG A 18 -7.22 -52.10 -19.96
C ARG A 18 -7.04 -50.75 -20.67
N ARG A 19 -7.68 -50.53 -21.82
CA ARG A 19 -7.71 -49.22 -22.52
C ARG A 19 -8.47 -48.17 -21.72
N TYR A 20 -9.68 -48.48 -21.24
CA TYR A 20 -10.47 -47.55 -20.43
C TYR A 20 -9.73 -47.13 -19.14
N ALA A 21 -8.98 -48.04 -18.51
CA ALA A 21 -8.18 -47.73 -17.32
C ALA A 21 -6.96 -46.85 -17.62
N ALA A 22 -6.38 -46.93 -18.82
CA ALA A 22 -5.28 -46.06 -19.26
C ALA A 22 -5.82 -44.67 -19.64
N GLU A 23 -6.94 -44.61 -20.34
CA GLU A 23 -7.63 -43.37 -20.71
C GLU A 23 -8.07 -42.57 -19.48
N ARG A 24 -8.62 -43.25 -18.45
CA ARG A 24 -9.01 -42.61 -17.19
C ARG A 24 -7.82 -42.00 -16.44
N ARG A 25 -6.66 -42.66 -16.46
CA ARG A 25 -5.42 -42.14 -15.85
C ARG A 25 -4.88 -40.95 -16.61
N PHE A 26 -4.86 -41.01 -17.95
CA PHE A 26 -4.41 -39.89 -18.78
C PHE A 26 -5.29 -38.64 -18.58
N ARG A 27 -6.62 -38.82 -18.57
CA ARG A 27 -7.57 -37.74 -18.27
C ARG A 27 -7.37 -37.17 -16.86
N PHE A 28 -7.17 -38.05 -15.87
CA PHE A 28 -6.92 -37.62 -14.49
C PHE A 28 -5.63 -36.79 -14.38
N TYR A 29 -4.53 -37.23 -14.99
CA TYR A 29 -3.28 -36.47 -15.00
C TYR A 29 -3.43 -35.12 -15.71
N GLY A 30 -4.13 -35.07 -16.84
CA GLY A 30 -4.42 -33.82 -17.54
C GLY A 30 -5.22 -32.84 -16.67
N GLN A 31 -6.34 -33.30 -16.10
CA GLN A 31 -7.18 -32.49 -15.20
C GLN A 31 -6.41 -32.06 -13.96
N PHE A 32 -5.58 -32.93 -13.39
CA PHE A 32 -4.74 -32.63 -12.23
C PHE A 32 -3.71 -31.55 -12.55
N CYS A 33 -3.01 -31.65 -13.68
CA CYS A 33 -2.05 -30.62 -14.13
C CYS A 33 -2.74 -29.26 -14.34
N THR A 34 -3.90 -29.24 -14.99
CA THR A 34 -4.67 -27.99 -15.17
C THR A 34 -5.13 -27.43 -13.83
N ALA A 35 -5.62 -28.26 -12.92
CA ALA A 35 -6.03 -27.82 -11.58
C ALA A 35 -4.85 -27.26 -10.78
N LEU A 36 -3.68 -27.89 -10.84
CA LEU A 36 -2.46 -27.44 -10.17
C LEU A 36 -1.96 -26.10 -10.74
N ALA A 37 -2.02 -25.92 -12.07
CA ALA A 37 -1.71 -24.66 -12.72
C ALA A 37 -2.66 -23.54 -12.28
N LEU A 38 -3.96 -23.80 -12.23
CA LEU A 38 -4.96 -22.85 -11.73
C LEU A 38 -4.75 -22.50 -10.25
N LEU A 39 -4.40 -23.49 -9.42
CA LEU A 39 -4.09 -23.27 -8.01
C LEU A 39 -2.87 -22.36 -7.84
N ALA A 40 -1.81 -22.59 -8.62
CA ALA A 40 -0.63 -21.74 -8.60
C ALA A 40 -0.95 -20.30 -9.04
N LEU A 41 -1.73 -20.14 -10.12
CA LEU A 41 -2.20 -18.82 -10.58
C LEU A 41 -3.04 -18.11 -9.51
N PHE A 42 -3.99 -18.80 -8.89
CA PHE A 42 -4.83 -18.25 -7.83
C PHE A 42 -3.98 -17.83 -6.62
N THR A 43 -3.02 -18.65 -6.22
CA THR A 43 -2.11 -18.34 -5.10
C THR A 43 -1.27 -17.10 -5.39
N LEU A 44 -0.77 -16.96 -6.62
CA LEU A 44 -0.02 -15.78 -7.04
C LEU A 44 -0.90 -14.52 -6.98
N LEU A 45 -2.10 -14.58 -7.57
CA LEU A 45 -3.03 -13.46 -7.59
C LEU A 45 -3.45 -13.06 -6.17
N PHE A 46 -3.82 -14.03 -5.33
CA PHE A 46 -4.18 -13.80 -3.93
C PHE A 46 -3.04 -13.13 -3.16
N THR A 47 -1.79 -13.55 -3.40
CA THR A 47 -0.61 -12.96 -2.75
C THR A 47 -0.39 -11.51 -3.19
N ILE A 48 -0.53 -11.22 -4.49
CA ILE A 48 -0.39 -9.86 -5.03
C ILE A 48 -1.47 -8.95 -4.47
N LEU A 49 -2.73 -9.39 -4.46
CA LEU A 49 -3.85 -8.61 -3.92
C LEU A 49 -3.67 -8.34 -2.42
N LYS A 50 -3.32 -9.37 -1.64
CA LYS A 50 -3.11 -9.24 -0.20
C LYS A 50 -1.97 -8.26 0.13
N LYS A 51 -0.85 -8.33 -0.58
CA LYS A 51 0.29 -7.43 -0.37
C LYS A 51 0.02 -6.02 -0.89
N GLY A 52 -0.67 -5.89 -2.03
CA GLY A 52 -0.97 -4.62 -2.67
C GLY A 52 -2.04 -3.81 -1.94
N TYR A 53 -3.01 -4.45 -1.27
CA TYR A 53 -4.11 -3.76 -0.57
C TYR A 53 -3.61 -2.72 0.44
N SER A 54 -2.55 -3.03 1.18
CA SER A 54 -1.96 -2.11 2.17
C SER A 54 -1.32 -0.86 1.54
N GLY A 55 -0.94 -0.90 0.26
CA GLY A 55 -0.39 0.25 -0.46
C GLY A 55 -1.39 1.37 -0.74
N PHE A 56 -2.69 1.08 -0.68
CA PHE A 56 -3.75 2.08 -0.89
C PHE A 56 -4.16 2.81 0.39
N GLN A 57 -3.69 2.35 1.55
CA GLN A 57 -3.92 3.02 2.82
C GLN A 57 -2.68 3.83 3.20
N ALA A 58 -2.84 5.09 3.59
CA ALA A 58 -1.74 5.91 4.08
C ALA A 58 -1.87 6.11 5.60
N THR A 59 -0.75 5.97 6.31
CA THR A 59 -0.68 6.38 7.72
C THR A 59 -0.66 7.90 7.80
N VAL A 60 -1.47 8.46 8.71
CA VAL A 60 -1.55 9.91 8.94
C VAL A 60 -1.20 10.26 10.38
N ILE A 61 -0.63 11.44 10.57
CA ILE A 61 -0.28 12.03 11.86
C ILE A 61 -1.24 13.19 12.10
N THR A 62 -1.87 13.22 13.27
CA THR A 62 -2.68 14.38 13.67
C THR A 62 -1.76 15.49 14.15
N LEU A 63 -1.78 16.63 13.45
CA LEU A 63 -0.98 17.79 13.75
C LEU A 63 -1.87 19.02 13.93
N GLU A 64 -1.57 19.83 14.93
CA GLU A 64 -2.23 21.12 15.13
C GLU A 64 -1.48 22.18 14.32
N VAL A 65 -2.12 22.66 13.25
CA VAL A 65 -1.55 23.56 12.26
C VAL A 65 -2.19 24.93 12.39
N GLU A 66 -1.40 25.98 12.31
CA GLU A 66 -1.88 27.36 12.29
C GLU A 66 -1.61 27.99 10.93
N PHE A 67 -2.67 28.36 10.22
CA PHE A 67 -2.58 28.99 8.90
C PHE A 67 -2.32 30.50 9.05
N ALA A 68 -1.22 30.87 9.68
CA ALA A 68 -0.84 32.27 9.81
C ALA A 68 -0.56 32.87 8.41
N PRO A 69 -1.20 34.01 8.04
CA PRO A 69 -0.96 34.64 6.73
C PRO A 69 0.51 34.97 6.48
N GLU A 70 1.22 35.40 7.52
CA GLU A 70 2.65 35.70 7.51
C GLU A 70 3.49 34.47 7.12
N SER A 71 3.24 33.32 7.76
CA SER A 71 3.94 32.05 7.47
C SER A 71 3.62 31.51 6.08
N LEU A 72 2.42 31.80 5.57
CA LEU A 72 1.98 31.42 4.21
C LEU A 72 2.50 32.37 3.13
N GLY A 73 3.00 33.55 3.50
CA GLY A 73 3.40 34.61 2.56
C GLY A 73 2.21 35.28 1.87
N ILE A 74 1.06 35.35 2.53
CA ILE A 74 -0.20 35.87 1.99
C ILE A 74 -0.50 37.26 2.59
N SER A 75 -0.91 38.21 1.75
CA SER A 75 -1.35 39.54 2.15
C SER A 75 -2.85 39.59 2.52
N ASP A 76 -3.30 40.70 3.11
CA ASP A 76 -4.71 40.87 3.52
C ASP A 76 -5.68 40.89 2.32
N ASP A 77 -5.20 41.26 1.13
CA ASP A 77 -5.94 41.35 -0.14
C ASP A 77 -5.73 40.12 -1.04
N TRP A 78 -5.73 38.93 -0.43
CA TRP A 78 -5.41 37.68 -1.12
C TRP A 78 -6.45 37.26 -2.17
N THR A 79 -5.96 36.55 -3.18
CA THR A 79 -6.74 35.90 -4.22
C THR A 79 -6.64 34.37 -4.12
N THR A 80 -7.51 33.66 -4.83
CA THR A 80 -7.43 32.19 -4.92
C THR A 80 -6.08 31.71 -5.46
N SER A 81 -5.42 32.51 -6.29
CA SER A 81 -4.08 32.17 -6.81
C SER A 81 -3.03 32.19 -5.69
N ASP A 82 -3.14 33.12 -4.74
CA ASP A 82 -2.20 33.24 -3.63
C ASP A 82 -2.31 32.05 -2.67
N LEU A 83 -3.54 31.57 -2.41
CA LEU A 83 -3.75 30.32 -1.67
C LEU A 83 -3.09 29.13 -2.38
N VAL A 84 -3.06 29.10 -3.71
CA VAL A 84 -2.45 27.99 -4.44
C VAL A 84 -0.92 28.00 -4.33
N SER A 85 -0.30 29.18 -4.33
CA SER A 85 1.17 29.36 -4.32
C SER A 85 1.79 29.60 -2.94
N ALA A 86 0.98 29.64 -1.88
CA ALA A 86 1.43 29.89 -0.51
C ALA A 86 2.47 28.88 0.02
N ASP A 87 3.25 29.31 1.01
CA ASP A 87 4.29 28.48 1.62
C ASP A 87 3.75 27.54 2.71
N TYR A 88 3.11 26.46 2.26
CA TYR A 88 2.63 25.40 3.13
C TYR A 88 3.75 24.58 3.79
N TYR A 89 4.97 24.61 3.23
CA TYR A 89 6.11 23.93 3.81
C TYR A 89 6.49 24.57 5.13
N THR A 90 6.61 25.90 5.15
CA THR A 90 6.95 26.66 6.36
C THR A 90 5.92 26.40 7.46
N VAL A 91 4.62 26.53 7.15
CA VAL A 91 3.53 26.25 8.10
C VAL A 91 3.59 24.82 8.67
N LEU A 92 3.83 23.82 7.82
CA LEU A 92 3.96 22.43 8.26
C LEU A 92 5.15 22.26 9.22
N THR A 93 6.31 22.83 8.89
CA THR A 93 7.51 22.71 9.73
C THR A 93 7.37 23.44 11.06
N GLU A 94 6.73 24.61 11.08
CA GLU A 94 6.41 25.35 12.29
C GLU A 94 5.47 24.55 13.21
N ALA A 95 4.44 23.92 12.64
CA ALA A 95 3.52 23.06 13.37
C ALA A 95 4.25 21.85 14.01
N LEU A 96 5.18 21.23 13.28
CA LEU A 96 6.03 20.15 13.81
C LEU A 96 6.91 20.62 14.97
N TYR A 97 7.63 21.73 14.80
CA TYR A 97 8.52 22.25 15.84
C TYR A 97 7.75 22.72 17.08
N ARG A 98 6.55 23.28 16.88
CA ARG A 98 5.66 23.65 17.98
C ARG A 98 5.14 22.43 18.74
N ARG A 99 4.85 21.33 18.04
CA ARG A 99 4.42 20.08 18.68
C ARG A 99 5.52 19.41 19.48
N PHE A 100 6.78 19.57 19.04
CA PHE A 100 7.98 18.98 19.65
C PHE A 100 9.02 20.06 20.02
N PRO A 101 8.71 20.95 20.98
CA PRO A 101 9.58 22.09 21.30
C PRO A 101 10.92 21.68 21.91
N SER A 102 11.02 20.46 22.44
CA SER A 102 12.25 19.88 22.96
C SER A 102 13.29 19.57 21.88
N VAL A 103 12.91 19.55 20.60
CA VAL A 103 13.80 19.26 19.47
C VAL A 103 14.47 20.56 18.98
N ILE A 104 15.65 20.85 19.54
CA ILE A 104 16.38 22.10 19.29
C ILE A 104 17.45 21.89 18.22
N ASP A 105 18.18 20.78 18.30
CA ASP A 105 19.32 20.51 17.44
C ASP A 105 18.94 20.39 15.96
N ARG A 106 19.77 20.98 15.09
CA ARG A 106 19.52 21.01 13.64
C ARG A 106 19.42 19.61 13.04
N LYS A 107 20.21 18.66 13.55
CA LYS A 107 20.18 17.26 13.12
C LYS A 107 18.82 16.63 13.45
N ASP A 108 18.37 16.77 14.68
CA ASP A 108 17.13 16.17 15.14
C ASP A 108 15.90 16.83 14.50
N ARG A 109 15.96 18.14 14.23
CA ARG A 109 14.93 18.83 13.43
C ARG A 109 14.83 18.29 12.01
N LYS A 110 15.95 17.90 11.40
CA LYS A 110 15.94 17.24 10.08
C LYS A 110 15.25 15.88 10.16
N GLU A 111 15.52 15.10 11.20
CA GLU A 111 14.87 13.81 11.43
C GLU A 111 13.39 13.95 11.74
N LEU A 112 12.99 14.96 12.52
CA LEU A 112 11.60 15.29 12.82
C LEU A 112 10.80 15.59 11.55
N LYS A 113 11.36 16.38 10.63
CA LYS A 113 10.72 16.64 9.33
C LYS A 113 10.60 15.37 8.47
N ALA A 114 11.50 14.40 8.65
CA ALA A 114 11.44 13.13 7.93
C ALA A 114 10.35 12.18 8.45
N LEU A 115 9.60 12.55 9.50
CA LEU A 115 8.45 11.78 9.98
C LEU A 115 7.19 12.00 9.13
N VAL A 116 7.08 13.14 8.46
CA VAL A 116 5.97 13.47 7.54
C VAL A 116 6.41 13.28 6.10
N SER A 117 5.46 12.96 5.23
CA SER A 117 5.71 12.83 3.80
C SER A 117 6.22 14.15 3.22
N MET A 118 7.06 14.10 2.19
CA MET A 118 7.43 15.30 1.43
C MET A 118 6.19 15.97 0.80
N GLY A 119 5.15 15.18 0.49
CA GLY A 119 3.88 15.66 -0.02
C GLY A 119 2.91 16.17 1.04
N ALA A 120 3.23 16.08 2.33
CA ALA A 120 2.35 16.48 3.44
C ALA A 120 1.88 17.94 3.38
N GLN A 121 2.70 18.83 2.78
CA GLN A 121 2.31 20.22 2.55
C GLN A 121 1.08 20.37 1.64
N PHE A 122 0.83 19.39 0.77
CA PHE A 122 -0.34 19.37 -0.10
C PHE A 122 -1.61 19.04 0.68
N ASP A 123 -1.52 18.27 1.77
CA ASP A 123 -2.67 18.02 2.66
C ASP A 123 -3.15 19.34 3.31
N LEU A 124 -2.21 20.20 3.71
CA LEU A 124 -2.50 21.54 4.24
C LEU A 124 -3.08 22.46 3.16
N ARG A 125 -2.49 22.44 1.96
CA ARG A 125 -2.96 23.22 0.80
C ARG A 125 -4.38 22.84 0.43
N GLU A 126 -4.66 21.55 0.33
CA GLU A 126 -5.99 21.05 0.01
C GLU A 126 -7.00 21.43 1.10
N ALA A 127 -6.64 21.31 2.38
CA ALA A 127 -7.49 21.76 3.48
C ALA A 127 -7.83 23.26 3.38
N LEU A 128 -6.85 24.13 3.14
CA LEU A 128 -7.06 25.58 3.05
C LEU A 128 -7.79 26.00 1.76
N ILE A 129 -7.53 25.34 0.63
CA ILE A 129 -8.26 25.61 -0.63
C ILE A 129 -9.72 25.19 -0.52
N ASN A 130 -9.99 24.04 0.11
CA ASN A 130 -11.36 23.54 0.28
C ASN A 130 -12.14 24.36 1.31
N ASP A 131 -11.46 24.91 2.32
CA ASP A 131 -12.05 25.81 3.30
C ASP A 131 -11.14 27.02 3.58
N PRO A 132 -11.27 28.11 2.82
CA PRO A 132 -10.48 29.34 3.04
C PRO A 132 -10.75 30.01 4.40
N THR A 133 -11.83 29.64 5.11
CA THR A 133 -12.13 30.21 6.43
C THR A 133 -11.15 29.75 7.51
N LEU A 134 -10.30 28.77 7.18
CA LEU A 134 -9.20 28.31 8.02
C LEU A 134 -8.03 29.30 8.08
N LEU A 135 -7.95 30.26 7.15
CA LEU A 135 -6.90 31.27 7.15
C LEU A 135 -6.90 32.06 8.47
N GLY A 136 -5.71 32.24 9.06
CA GLY A 136 -5.53 32.88 10.36
C GLY A 136 -5.99 32.04 11.56
N ARG A 137 -6.42 30.80 11.35
CA ARG A 137 -6.90 29.91 12.42
C ARG A 137 -5.94 28.77 12.68
N ARG A 138 -6.08 28.21 13.89
CA ARG A 138 -5.43 26.98 14.30
C ARG A 138 -6.42 25.81 14.25
N VAL A 139 -6.07 24.75 13.53
CA VAL A 139 -6.90 23.58 13.33
C VAL A 139 -6.10 22.29 13.41
N LYS A 140 -6.76 21.20 13.78
CA LYS A 140 -6.16 19.86 13.75
C LYS A 140 -6.37 19.26 12.38
N LEU A 141 -5.29 18.89 11.72
CA LEU A 141 -5.30 18.25 10.41
C LEU A 141 -4.64 16.87 10.47
N PHE A 142 -5.09 16.01 9.57
CA PHE A 142 -4.42 14.76 9.29
C PHE A 142 -3.36 15.04 8.22
N VAL A 143 -2.11 14.73 8.57
CA VAL A 143 -0.97 14.98 7.71
C VAL A 143 -0.33 13.64 7.36
N THR A 144 -0.10 13.39 6.09
CA THR A 144 0.43 12.11 5.59
C THR A 144 1.81 11.84 6.18
N ALA A 145 1.97 10.68 6.82
CA ALA A 145 3.24 10.24 7.38
C ALA A 145 4.22 9.87 6.26
N ALA A 146 5.52 9.92 6.56
CA ALA A 146 6.54 9.48 5.62
C ALA A 146 6.45 7.97 5.36
N SER A 147 6.89 7.51 4.18
CA SER A 147 6.78 6.10 3.77
C SER A 147 7.48 5.14 4.74
N ASN A 148 8.65 5.52 5.26
CA ASN A 148 9.34 4.77 6.30
C ASN A 148 8.50 4.62 7.58
N VAL A 149 7.84 5.70 8.03
CA VAL A 149 6.95 5.68 9.19
C VAL A 149 5.74 4.79 8.92
N ASP A 150 5.15 4.89 7.72
CA ASP A 150 4.05 4.05 7.29
C ASP A 150 4.41 2.55 7.27
N GLN A 151 5.59 2.19 6.74
CA GLN A 151 6.06 0.80 6.73
C GLN A 151 6.30 0.26 8.14
N VAL A 152 6.87 1.08 9.03
CA VAL A 152 7.05 0.71 10.45
C VAL A 152 5.71 0.52 11.13
N TYR A 153 4.77 1.45 10.95
CA TYR A 153 3.42 1.38 11.52
C TYR A 153 2.66 0.13 11.04
N LYS A 154 2.83 -0.24 9.77
CA LYS A 154 2.25 -1.45 9.17
C LYS A 154 2.97 -2.76 9.55
N GLY A 155 4.06 -2.69 10.29
CA GLY A 155 4.86 -3.86 10.70
C GLY A 155 5.71 -4.46 9.58
N ASN A 156 5.91 -3.73 8.47
CA ASN A 156 6.73 -4.17 7.34
C ASN A 156 8.22 -3.83 7.52
N ALA A 157 8.56 -2.95 8.45
CA ALA A 157 9.93 -2.53 8.75
C ALA A 157 10.16 -2.46 10.27
N PRO A 158 11.36 -2.81 10.76
CA PRO A 158 11.72 -2.63 12.16
C PRO A 158 11.91 -1.14 12.50
N ILE A 159 11.56 -0.77 13.74
CA ILE A 159 11.79 0.59 14.28
C ILE A 159 13.29 0.87 14.42
N ASP A 160 14.04 -0.17 14.80
CA ASP A 160 15.49 -0.12 14.97
C ASP A 160 16.17 -0.70 13.72
N ILE A 161 16.76 0.20 12.92
CA ILE A 161 17.61 -0.14 11.79
C ILE A 161 19.00 0.37 12.09
N ASP A 162 19.99 -0.53 12.02
CA ASP A 162 21.40 -0.18 12.13
C ASP A 162 21.73 0.96 11.16
N GLN A 163 22.44 2.00 11.63
CA GLN A 163 22.76 3.20 10.86
C GLN A 163 23.52 2.90 9.56
N SER A 164 24.19 1.73 9.48
CA SER A 164 24.88 1.25 8.28
C SER A 164 23.94 0.82 7.13
N ARG A 165 22.65 0.60 7.41
CA ARG A 165 21.63 0.13 6.45
C ARG A 165 20.51 1.14 6.18
N ARG A 166 20.68 2.37 6.66
CA ARG A 166 19.72 3.48 6.48
C ARG A 166 19.82 4.13 5.11
#